data_AF-A0AAV0Y1E7-F1
#
_entry.id   AF-A0AAV0Y1E7-F1
#
_cell.length_a   1.000
_cell.length_b   1.000
_cell.length_c   1.000
_cell.angle_alpha   90.00
_cell.angle_beta   90.00
_cell.angle_gamma   90.00
#
_symmetry.space_group_name_H-M   'P 1'
#
loop_
_entity.id
_entity.type
_entity.pdbx_description
1 polymer ?
#
loop_
_entity_poly.entity_id
_entity_poly.type
_entity_poly.pdbx_seq_one_letter_code
_entity_poly.pdbx_strand_id
1 'polypeptide(L)' 'MKDMSLDLNNCVGIGTDGCSVMTSVTRGAVAEIQKNCPSAVYSPCSNHALNLSISKSSNVQLVRNTMGIIKEVLSFF' A
#
# COMPACT_ATOMS: atom_id res chain seq x y z
N MET A 1 2.26 -14.01 -14.90
CA MET A 1 3.62 -14.46 -14.52
C MET A 1 4.16 -15.51 -15.47
N LYS A 2 3.45 -16.63 -15.72
CA LYS A 2 3.90 -17.68 -16.64
C LYS A 2 4.13 -17.20 -18.09
N ASP A 3 3.32 -16.24 -18.55
CA ASP A 3 3.43 -15.70 -19.91
C ASP A 3 4.43 -14.53 -20.04
N MET A 4 5.06 -14.12 -18.93
CA MET A 4 5.95 -12.95 -18.90
C MET A 4 7.44 -13.33 -19.03
N SER A 5 7.77 -14.62 -19.16
CA SER A 5 9.16 -15.12 -19.25
C SER A 5 10.08 -14.57 -18.14
N LEU A 6 9.53 -14.34 -16.94
CA LEU A 6 10.25 -13.85 -15.77
C LEU A 6 10.77 -15.02 -14.95
N ASP A 7 12.03 -14.95 -14.53
CA ASP A 7 12.56 -15.84 -13.49
C ASP A 7 12.08 -15.37 -12.12
N LEU A 8 11.13 -16.12 -11.55
CA LEU A 8 10.48 -15.80 -10.28
C LEU A 8 11.43 -15.81 -9.08
N ASN A 9 12.60 -16.44 -9.20
CA ASN A 9 13.64 -16.39 -8.16
C ASN A 9 14.27 -15.00 -8.03
N ASN A 10 14.24 -14.21 -9.10
CA ASN A 10 14.75 -12.84 -9.12
C ASN A 10 13.69 -11.82 -8.68
N CYS A 11 12.44 -12.24 -8.45
CA CYS A 11 11.40 -11.40 -7.88
C CYS A 11 11.57 -11.30 -6.36
N VAL A 12 12.05 -10.15 -5.88
CA VAL A 12 12.42 -9.94 -4.47
C VAL A 12 11.50 -9.01 -3.69
N GLY A 13 10.53 -8.38 -4.36
CA GLY A 13 9.64 -7.40 -3.73
C GLY A 13 8.21 -7.47 -4.24
N ILE A 14 7.25 -7.28 -3.34
CA ILE A 14 5.82 -7.18 -3.65
C ILE A 14 5.32 -5.87 -3.04
N GLY A 15 5.06 -4.86 -3.88
CA GLY A 15 4.51 -3.57 -3.47
C GLY A 15 3.01 -3.51 -3.71
N THR A 16 2.20 -3.45 -2.65
CA THR A 16 0.73 -3.36 -2.75
C THR A 16 0.15 -2.45 -1.66
N ASP A 17 -1.15 -2.14 -1.73
CA ASP A 17 -1.82 -1.48 -0.61
C ASP A 17 -1.97 -2.43 0.59
N GLY A 18 -2.24 -1.84 1.75
CA GLY A 18 -2.39 -2.59 3.00
C GLY A 18 -3.77 -3.20 3.19
N CYS A 19 -4.63 -3.27 2.16
CA CYS A 19 -5.99 -3.76 2.36
C CYS A 19 -6.01 -5.27 2.60
N SER A 20 -7.10 -5.78 3.19
CA SER A 20 -7.22 -7.19 3.58
C SER A 20 -7.18 -8.14 2.39
N VAL A 21 -7.65 -7.72 1.21
CA VAL A 21 -7.59 -8.50 -0.04
C VAL A 21 -6.14 -8.72 -0.50
N MET A 22 -5.24 -7.80 -0.20
CA MET A 22 -3.82 -7.94 -0.53
C MET A 22 -3.07 -8.71 0.56
N THR A 23 -3.31 -8.37 1.83
CA THR A 23 -2.46 -8.76 2.97
C THR A 23 -2.94 -9.98 3.76
N SER A 24 -4.13 -10.51 3.47
CA SER A 24 -4.65 -11.69 4.16
C SER A 24 -3.70 -12.89 4.04
N VAL A 25 -3.41 -13.55 5.17
CA VAL A 25 -2.55 -14.75 5.18
C VAL A 25 -3.23 -15.93 4.49
N THR A 26 -4.55 -16.04 4.58
CA THR A 26 -5.30 -17.17 4.03
C THR A 26 -5.73 -16.97 2.57
N ARG A 27 -6.06 -15.75 2.17
CA ARG A 27 -6.61 -15.44 0.83
C ARG A 27 -6.07 -14.15 0.21
N GLY A 28 -4.96 -13.65 0.72
CA GLY A 28 -4.36 -12.40 0.23
C GLY A 28 -3.54 -12.62 -1.03
N ALA A 29 -3.58 -11.63 -1.93
CA ALA A 29 -2.79 -11.65 -3.15
C ALA A 29 -1.27 -11.76 -2.87
N VAL A 30 -0.77 -11.09 -1.83
CA VAL A 30 0.64 -11.17 -1.42
C VAL A 30 1.01 -12.61 -1.04
N ALA A 31 0.18 -13.26 -0.21
CA ALA A 31 0.40 -14.64 0.20
C ALA A 31 0.37 -15.61 -0.99
N GLU A 32 -0.52 -15.39 -1.97
CA GLU A 32 -0.57 -16.21 -3.19
C GLU A 32 0.68 -16.04 -4.07
N ILE A 33 1.16 -14.81 -4.24
CA ILE A 33 2.38 -14.52 -5.03
C ILE A 33 3.62 -15.13 -4.34
N GLN A 34 3.73 -15.02 -3.02
CA GLN A 34 4.86 -15.58 -2.26
C GLN A 34 4.99 -17.10 -2.36
N LYS A 35 3.92 -17.84 -2.70
CA LYS A 35 4.01 -19.28 -3.00
C LYS A 35 4.92 -19.60 -4.18
N ASN A 36 4.99 -18.68 -5.16
CA ASN A 36 5.76 -18.85 -6.39
C ASN A 36 7.05 -17.99 -6.39
N CYS A 37 7.12 -16.97 -5.54
CA CYS A 37 8.28 -16.09 -5.35
C CYS A 37 8.71 -16.09 -3.87
N PRO A 38 9.36 -17.15 -3.37
CA PRO A 38 9.65 -17.30 -1.94
C PRO A 38 10.64 -16.25 -1.40
N SER A 39 11.49 -15.68 -2.25
CA SER A 39 12.42 -14.60 -1.92
C SER A 39 11.75 -13.22 -1.84
N ALA A 40 10.49 -13.10 -2.23
CA ALA A 40 9.82 -11.82 -2.35
C ALA A 40 9.32 -11.29 -1.00
N VAL A 41 9.80 -10.10 -0.62
CA VAL A 41 9.41 -9.41 0.60
C VAL A 41 8.24 -8.47 0.32
N TYR A 42 7.22 -8.52 1.17
CA TYR A 42 6.11 -7.58 1.10
C TYR A 42 6.50 -6.18 1.58
N SER A 43 6.19 -5.17 0.79
CA SER A 43 6.37 -3.75 1.11
C SER A 43 5.03 -3.01 0.98
N PRO A 44 4.40 -2.59 2.10
CA PRO A 44 3.12 -1.87 2.05
C PRO A 44 3.29 -0.46 1.48
N CYS A 45 2.26 0.03 0.79
CA CYS A 45 2.23 1.42 0.31
C CYS A 45 2.19 2.42 1.48
N SER A 46 3.28 3.17 1.68
CA SER A 46 3.36 4.23 2.70
C SER A 46 2.32 5.33 2.52
N ASN A 47 1.98 5.68 1.28
CA ASN A 47 0.94 6.70 1.01
C ASN A 47 -0.45 6.22 1.44
N HIS A 48 -0.76 4.93 1.26
CA HIS A 48 -2.00 4.34 1.74
C HIS A 48 -2.05 4.35 3.27
N ALA A 49 -0.96 3.97 3.94
CA ALA A 49 -0.85 4.00 5.40
C ALA A 49 -0.99 5.43 5.96
N LEU A 50 -0.36 6.41 5.32
CA LEU A 50 -0.50 7.83 5.68
C LEU A 50 -1.95 8.29 5.52
N ASN A 51 -2.59 8.00 4.38
CA ASN A 51 -3.97 8.40 4.12
C ASN A 51 -4.94 7.79 5.15
N LEU A 52 -4.76 6.51 5.50
CA LEU A 52 -5.55 5.86 6.56
C LEU A 52 -5.33 6.53 7.92
N SER A 53 -4.09 6.91 8.24
CA SER A 53 -3.75 7.60 9.49
C SER A 53 -4.39 8.99 9.56
N ILE A 54 -4.34 9.76 8.46
CA ILE A 54 -5.01 11.07 8.35
C ILE A 54 -6.53 10.90 8.46
N SER A 55 -7.11 9.93 7.75
CA SER A 55 -8.55 9.65 7.79
C SER A 55 -9.00 9.25 9.19
N LYS A 56 -8.25 8.39 9.89
CA LYS A 56 -8.59 7.98 11.26
C LYS A 56 -8.51 9.15 12.25
N SER A 57 -7.51 10.01 12.07
CA SER A 57 -7.29 11.20 12.90
C SER A 57 -8.11 12.41 12.45
N SER A 58 -8.99 12.27 11.44
CA SER A 58 -9.80 13.37 10.93
C SER A 58 -10.84 13.86 11.93
N ASN A 59 -11.01 13.21 13.09
CA ASN A 59 -11.83 13.75 14.17
C ASN A 59 -11.08 14.80 15.03
N VAL A 60 -9.75 14.89 14.91
CA VAL A 60 -8.93 15.92 15.55
C VAL A 60 -8.96 17.20 14.71
N GLN A 61 -9.44 18.30 15.28
CA GLN A 61 -9.62 19.58 14.57
C GLN A 61 -8.32 20.08 13.91
N LEU A 62 -7.19 19.97 14.61
CA LEU A 62 -5.90 20.40 14.10
C LEU A 62 -5.52 19.61 12.83
N VAL A 63 -5.65 18.28 12.85
CA VAL A 63 -5.36 17.42 11.68
C VAL A 63 -6.27 17.77 10.50
N ARG A 64 -7.57 17.97 10.74
CA ARG A 64 -8.51 18.40 9.68
C ARG A 64 -8.11 19.71 9.05
N ASN A 65 -7.83 20.72 9.87
CA ASN A 65 -7.50 22.06 9.41
C ASN A 65 -6.20 22.06 8.61
N THR A 66 -5.16 21.38 9.12
CA THR A 66 -3.90 21.22 8.39
C THR A 66 -4.13 20.58 7.02
N MET A 67 -4.94 19.53 6.94
CA MET A 67 -5.25 18.88 5.67
C MET A 67 -6.10 19.76 4.75
N GLY A 68 -6.96 20.62 5.30
CA GLY A 68 -7.67 21.65 4.55
C GLY A 68 -6.72 22.65 3.91
N ILE A 69 -5.79 23.22 4.68
CA ILE A 69 -4.79 24.17 4.19
C ILE A 69 -3.92 23.54 3.10
N ILE A 70 -3.43 22.31 3.30
CA ILE A 70 -2.63 21.60 2.29
C ILE A 70 -3.43 21.48 0.97
N LYS A 71 -4.72 21.13 1.04
CA LYS A 71 -5.58 21.03 -0.14
C LYS A 71 -5.79 22.38 -0.84
N GLU A 72 -6.00 23.45 -0.08
CA GLU A 72 -6.14 24.81 -0.63
C GLU A 72 -4.85 25.26 -1.33
N VAL A 73 -3.70 25.05 -0.71
CA VAL A 73 -2.39 25.38 -1.30
C VAL A 73 -2.14 24.58 -2.58
N LEU A 74 -2.40 23.27 -2.57
CA LEU A 74 -2.26 22.41 -3.75
C LEU A 74 -3.27 22.74 -4.86
N SER A 75 -4.42 23.35 -4.52
CA SER A 75 -5.40 23.79 -5.51
C SER A 75 -5.07 25.16 -6.11
N PHE A 76 -4.26 25.95 -5.41
CA PHE A 76 -3.84 27.28 -5.86
C PHE A 76 -2.67 27.20 -6.87
N PHE A 77 -1.71 26.31 -6.63
CA PHE A 77 -0.56 26.07 -7.52
C PHE A 77 -0.87 25.02 -8.58
#